data_AF-G3A2B5-F1
#
_entry.id   AF-G3A2B5-F1
#
_cell.length_a   1.000
_cell.length_b   1.000
_cell.length_c   1.000
_cell.angle_alpha   90.00
_cell.angle_beta   90.00
_cell.angle_gamma   90.00
#
_symmetry.space_group_name_H-M   'P 1'
#
loop_
_entity.id
_entity.type
_entity.pdbx_description
1 polymer ?
#
loop_
_entity_poly.entity_id
_entity_poly.type
_entity_poly.pdbx_seq_one_letter_code
_entity_poly.pdbx_strand_id
1 'polypeptide(L)'
;MSQDQKNEADNDRQPPASSTIDEDAARRIVEVRRRYLRRQRIARFFERNPIAWFFDEFPPQDMYVPDPQIRRTTRQDARYHWFRQRSGWTFLSQLGTSAGVRFAAVAGLVSAVFQAAPVLNPTGSTATAFRWLLISGAMYLGAVVWFGLFCPLLLKQTLKSKDGALGMHGRRWLRALVEDELRRWWAKRTWSPDPTLLDLSRMEDKAVLIIMYKYGVPAFAGFDVRACAHIDLALDEFALSQDIKLWTPSEGSGGKWKRHEAGYTLEGNRPLMKRLRIYRLSMYELEGQDEISKKDLIVEWDRVGVDISHRTPTRGALHVGRDAEGLTHLFENDADARTFSTIVAGWQDTMHPLRRLVLFGLYLASLFAFLCFIVSQVHAVAHGLLPL
;
A
#
# COMPACT_ATOMS: atom_id res chain seq x y z
N MET A 1 20.81 -78.11 37.73
CA MET A 1 20.58 -79.07 36.62
C MET A 1 19.09 -79.25 36.54
N SER A 2 18.37 -79.13 35.42
CA SER A 2 18.66 -78.89 34.02
C SER A 2 17.30 -78.44 33.45
N GLN A 3 17.20 -77.27 32.81
CA GLN A 3 16.95 -77.20 31.36
C GLN A 3 16.12 -78.38 30.83
N ASP A 4 14.79 -78.27 30.87
CA ASP A 4 13.87 -78.98 29.96
C ASP A 4 12.40 -78.48 30.02
N GLN A 5 12.17 -77.24 30.42
CA GLN A 5 10.89 -76.55 30.15
C GLN A 5 11.19 -75.13 29.67
N LYS A 6 11.88 -75.10 28.53
CA LYS A 6 12.16 -73.91 27.73
C LYS A 6 11.41 -74.12 26.43
N ASN A 7 10.09 -73.97 26.45
CA ASN A 7 9.22 -73.74 25.29
C ASN A 7 7.80 -73.45 25.79
N GLU A 8 7.14 -72.52 25.11
CA GLU A 8 5.73 -72.14 25.26
C GLU A 8 5.37 -71.27 26.48
N ALA A 9 5.69 -69.98 26.41
CA ALA A 9 4.75 -68.88 26.76
C ALA A 9 5.39 -67.48 26.68
N ASP A 10 6.30 -67.22 25.73
CA ASP A 10 6.86 -65.86 25.61
C ASP A 10 7.24 -65.50 24.17
N ASN A 11 6.27 -65.63 23.26
CA ASN A 11 6.46 -65.20 21.87
C ASN A 11 5.20 -64.57 21.23
N ASP A 12 4.52 -63.69 21.97
CA ASP A 12 3.49 -62.78 21.42
C ASP A 12 3.83 -61.31 21.73
N ARG A 13 5.05 -60.90 21.39
CA ARG A 13 5.34 -59.48 21.13
C ARG A 13 5.49 -59.28 19.64
N GLN A 14 4.35 -59.18 18.96
CA GLN A 14 4.31 -58.54 17.65
C GLN A 14 4.98 -57.16 17.77
N PRO A 15 5.93 -56.81 16.89
CA PRO A 15 6.42 -55.44 16.82
C PRO A 15 5.20 -54.54 16.49
N PRO A 16 5.12 -53.32 17.04
CA PRO A 16 4.04 -52.41 16.67
C PRO A 16 4.06 -52.26 15.16
N ALA A 17 2.92 -52.58 14.53
CA ALA A 17 2.72 -52.48 13.09
C ALA A 17 3.33 -51.17 12.61
N SER A 18 4.33 -51.29 11.72
CA SER A 18 4.93 -50.14 11.07
C SER A 18 3.79 -49.30 10.53
N SER A 19 3.64 -48.10 11.07
CA SER A 19 2.70 -47.09 10.58
C SER A 19 3.07 -46.84 9.14
N THR A 20 2.40 -47.54 8.24
CA THR A 20 2.44 -47.28 6.82
C THR A 20 1.90 -45.87 6.67
N ILE A 21 2.83 -44.92 6.57
CA ILE A 21 2.53 -43.54 6.27
C ILE A 21 1.67 -43.59 5.01
N ASP A 22 0.38 -43.26 5.17
CA ASP A 22 -0.58 -43.23 4.09
C ASP A 22 0.03 -42.46 2.92
N GLU A 23 0.29 -43.13 1.80
CA GLU A 23 1.06 -42.57 0.68
C GLU A 23 0.44 -41.26 0.20
N ASP A 24 -0.88 -41.14 0.31
CA ASP A 24 -1.63 -39.95 -0.05
C ASP A 24 -1.40 -38.80 0.94
N ALA A 25 -1.26 -39.08 2.24
CA ALA A 25 -0.87 -38.08 3.22
C ALA A 25 0.57 -37.61 2.99
N ALA A 26 1.50 -38.53 2.68
CA ALA A 26 2.88 -38.18 2.33
C ALA A 26 2.95 -37.32 1.05
N ARG A 27 2.18 -37.66 0.01
CA ARG A 27 2.07 -36.87 -1.22
C ARG A 27 1.51 -35.48 -0.95
N ARG A 28 0.45 -35.34 -0.14
CA ARG A 28 -0.10 -34.03 0.28
C ARG A 28 0.93 -33.19 1.05
N ILE A 29 1.68 -33.78 1.97
CA ILE A 29 2.73 -33.09 2.72
C ILE A 29 3.84 -32.59 1.77
N VAL A 30 4.28 -33.43 0.84
CA VAL A 30 5.30 -33.06 -0.17
C VAL A 30 4.79 -31.94 -1.08
N GLU A 31 3.53 -31.99 -1.51
CA GLU A 31 2.92 -30.93 -2.32
C GLU A 31 2.78 -29.62 -1.55
N VAL A 32 2.31 -29.65 -0.31
CA VAL A 32 2.20 -28.47 0.55
C VAL A 32 3.60 -27.88 0.78
N ARG A 33 4.61 -28.71 1.04
CA ARG A 33 6.00 -28.26 1.19
C ARG A 33 6.56 -27.66 -0.10
N ARG A 34 6.29 -28.26 -1.27
CA ARG A 34 6.69 -27.69 -2.57
C ARG A 34 6.01 -26.34 -2.82
N ARG A 35 4.71 -26.22 -2.53
CA ARG A 35 3.97 -24.95 -2.64
C ARG A 35 4.52 -23.90 -1.69
N TYR A 36 4.82 -24.27 -0.44
CA TYR A 36 5.45 -23.40 0.55
C TYR A 36 6.82 -22.90 0.08
N LEU A 37 7.70 -23.80 -0.38
CA LEU A 37 9.03 -23.43 -0.89
C LEU A 37 8.96 -22.58 -2.16
N ARG A 38 7.96 -22.79 -3.02
CA ARG A 38 7.70 -21.91 -4.18
C ARG A 38 7.28 -20.52 -3.72
N ARG A 39 6.33 -20.42 -2.79
CA ARG A 39 5.90 -19.14 -2.21
C ARG A 39 7.07 -18.40 -1.54
N GLN A 40 7.91 -19.11 -0.81
CA GLN A 40 9.09 -18.53 -0.17
C GLN A 40 10.12 -18.03 -1.19
N ARG A 41 10.34 -18.77 -2.29
CA ARG A 41 11.20 -18.32 -3.39
C ARG A 41 10.65 -17.07 -4.07
N ILE A 42 9.34 -17.05 -4.34
CA ILE A 42 8.66 -15.91 -4.93
C ILE A 42 8.76 -14.70 -3.99
N ALA A 43 8.46 -14.86 -2.69
CA ALA A 43 8.61 -13.80 -1.70
C ALA A 43 10.04 -13.24 -1.70
N ARG A 44 11.06 -14.08 -1.57
CA ARG A 44 12.48 -13.64 -1.63
C ARG A 44 12.84 -12.95 -2.94
N PHE A 45 12.24 -13.36 -4.06
CA PHE A 45 12.41 -12.69 -5.34
C PHE A 45 11.80 -11.28 -5.32
N PHE A 46 10.57 -11.13 -4.82
CA PHE A 46 9.92 -9.83 -4.64
C PHE A 46 10.69 -8.93 -3.66
N GLU A 47 11.30 -9.52 -2.63
CA GLU A 47 12.07 -8.79 -1.63
C GLU A 47 13.38 -8.21 -2.16
N ARG A 48 14.02 -8.84 -3.16
CA ARG A 48 15.38 -8.50 -3.60
C ARG A 48 15.47 -7.81 -4.94
N ASN A 49 14.40 -7.85 -5.75
CA ASN A 49 14.44 -7.36 -7.13
C ASN A 49 13.88 -5.94 -7.26
N PRO A 50 14.66 -4.98 -7.81
CA PRO A 50 14.19 -3.61 -8.07
C PRO A 50 12.97 -3.53 -9.00
N ILE A 51 12.90 -4.43 -9.98
CA ILE A 51 11.74 -4.51 -10.90
C ILE A 51 10.48 -4.86 -10.10
N ALA A 52 10.59 -5.83 -9.20
CA ALA A 52 9.48 -6.21 -8.34
C ALA A 52 9.07 -5.06 -7.41
N TRP A 53 10.03 -4.33 -6.85
CA TRP A 53 9.76 -3.15 -6.02
C TRP A 53 9.01 -2.04 -6.76
N PHE A 54 9.24 -1.90 -8.07
CA PHE A 54 8.56 -0.89 -8.89
C PHE A 54 7.07 -1.20 -9.07
N PHE A 55 6.76 -2.47 -9.35
CA PHE A 55 5.39 -2.94 -9.60
C PHE A 55 4.60 -3.26 -8.34
N ASP A 56 5.28 -3.36 -7.20
CA ASP A 56 4.63 -3.57 -5.91
C ASP A 56 4.01 -2.26 -5.41
N GLU A 57 2.70 -2.12 -5.53
CA GLU A 57 1.99 -0.94 -5.02
C GLU A 57 1.99 -0.91 -3.48
N PHE A 58 1.92 -2.08 -2.85
CA PHE A 58 1.65 -2.26 -1.41
C PHE A 58 2.62 -3.30 -0.81
N PRO A 59 3.85 -2.89 -0.54
CA PRO A 59 4.90 -3.80 -0.10
C PRO A 59 4.62 -4.27 1.32
N PRO A 60 4.54 -5.58 1.57
CA PRO A 60 4.28 -6.09 2.91
C PRO A 60 5.32 -5.59 3.93
N GLN A 61 6.58 -5.41 3.53
CA GLN A 61 7.68 -5.10 4.45
C GLN A 61 7.72 -3.67 4.99
N ASP A 62 7.05 -2.71 4.34
CA ASP A 62 6.89 -1.36 4.90
C ASP A 62 5.80 -1.31 5.97
N MET A 63 5.01 -2.38 6.09
CA MET A 63 3.87 -2.50 7.02
C MET A 63 4.21 -3.36 8.24
N TYR A 64 5.34 -4.08 8.23
CA TYR A 64 5.70 -5.03 9.27
C TYR A 64 7.10 -4.76 9.79
N VAL A 65 7.28 -4.91 11.10
CA VAL A 65 8.57 -5.28 11.65
C VAL A 65 8.81 -6.73 11.22
N PRO A 66 9.71 -7.04 10.26
CA PRO A 66 9.86 -8.42 9.84
C PRO A 66 10.41 -9.23 11.01
N ASP A 67 10.01 -10.50 11.11
CA ASP A 67 10.69 -11.50 11.93
C ASP A 67 12.21 -11.27 11.74
N PRO A 68 13.02 -11.15 12.82
CA PRO A 68 14.45 -10.87 12.71
C PRO A 68 15.17 -11.74 11.67
N GLN A 69 14.67 -12.95 11.40
CA GLN A 69 15.22 -13.90 10.42
C GLN A 69 14.87 -13.59 8.95
N ILE A 70 13.81 -12.79 8.71
CA ILE A 70 13.28 -12.43 7.38
C ILE A 70 13.57 -10.95 7.06
N ARG A 71 14.20 -10.21 7.98
CA ARG A 71 14.61 -8.82 7.74
C ARG A 71 15.59 -8.72 6.59
N ARG A 72 15.34 -7.75 5.71
CA ARG A 72 16.35 -7.26 4.77
C ARG A 72 17.52 -6.70 5.58
N THR A 73 18.69 -6.70 4.98
CA THR A 73 19.84 -6.01 5.59
C THR A 73 19.61 -4.50 5.50
N THR A 74 20.20 -3.72 6.42
CA THR A 74 20.11 -2.25 6.42
C THR A 74 20.47 -1.64 5.05
N ARG A 75 21.47 -2.21 4.36
CA ARG A 75 21.86 -1.80 3.01
C ARG A 75 20.78 -2.10 1.96
N GLN A 76 20.09 -3.22 2.08
CA GLN A 76 18.99 -3.58 1.18
C GLN A 76 17.77 -2.68 1.41
N ASP A 77 17.43 -2.38 2.66
CA ASP A 77 16.35 -1.44 3.01
C ASP A 77 16.66 -0.03 2.52
N ALA A 78 17.87 0.47 2.75
CA ALA A 78 18.28 1.76 2.23
C ALA A 78 18.17 1.83 0.70
N ARG A 79 18.63 0.79 -0.01
CA ARG A 79 18.50 0.71 -1.47
C ARG A 79 17.05 0.68 -1.93
N TYR A 80 16.21 -0.04 -1.21
CA TYR A 80 14.78 -0.16 -1.48
C TYR A 80 14.06 1.18 -1.31
N HIS A 81 14.22 1.85 -0.16
CA HIS A 81 13.59 3.15 0.08
C HIS A 81 14.12 4.21 -0.89
N TRP A 82 15.42 4.21 -1.18
CA TRP A 82 16.01 5.08 -2.19
C TRP A 82 15.40 4.86 -3.58
N PHE A 83 15.18 3.59 -3.97
CA PHE A 83 14.54 3.26 -5.23
C PHE A 83 13.08 3.73 -5.26
N ARG A 84 12.33 3.55 -4.17
CA ARG A 84 10.94 4.01 -4.06
C ARG A 84 10.83 5.53 -4.14
N GLN A 85 11.65 6.24 -3.37
CA GLN A 85 11.72 7.71 -3.43
C GLN A 85 11.98 8.19 -4.86
N ARG A 86 12.88 7.54 -5.61
CA ARG A 86 13.18 7.91 -7.00
C ARG A 86 12.17 7.43 -8.04
N SER A 87 11.28 6.49 -7.70
CA SER A 87 10.26 5.98 -8.59
C SER A 87 8.86 6.50 -8.27
N GLY A 88 8.69 7.23 -7.17
CA GLY A 88 7.43 7.77 -6.70
C GLY A 88 6.88 8.90 -7.57
N TRP A 89 5.56 9.10 -7.48
CA TRP A 89 4.87 10.25 -8.08
C TRP A 89 5.40 11.60 -7.56
N THR A 90 5.79 11.66 -6.28
CA THR A 90 6.39 12.83 -5.63
C THR A 90 7.67 13.26 -6.36
N PHE A 91 8.61 12.35 -6.56
CA PHE A 91 9.84 12.64 -7.30
C PHE A 91 9.59 12.97 -8.78
N LEU A 92 8.69 12.24 -9.44
CA LEU A 92 8.28 12.54 -10.82
C LEU A 92 7.67 13.93 -10.96
N SER A 93 6.97 14.42 -9.93
CA SER A 93 6.46 15.80 -9.90
C SER A 93 7.59 16.83 -9.79
N GLN A 94 8.61 16.53 -8.98
CA GLN A 94 9.77 17.40 -8.79
C GLN A 94 10.63 17.48 -10.07
N LEU A 95 10.79 16.37 -10.80
CA LEU A 95 11.43 16.37 -12.13
C LEU A 95 10.72 17.32 -13.09
N GLY A 96 9.39 17.33 -13.07
CA GLY A 96 8.57 18.27 -13.84
C GLY A 96 8.82 19.73 -13.48
N THR A 97 9.23 20.03 -12.24
CA THR A 97 9.53 21.40 -11.77
C THR A 97 10.98 21.82 -11.89
N SER A 98 11.89 20.92 -12.25
CA SER A 98 13.32 21.22 -12.35
C SER A 98 13.61 22.24 -13.47
N ALA A 99 14.53 23.17 -13.22
CA ALA A 99 14.81 24.29 -14.11
C ALA A 99 15.20 23.83 -15.53
N GLY A 100 16.09 22.83 -15.64
CA GLY A 100 16.55 22.30 -16.93
C GLY A 100 15.43 21.75 -17.81
N VAL A 101 14.46 21.05 -17.21
CA VAL A 101 13.33 20.47 -17.95
C VAL A 101 12.33 21.56 -18.35
N ARG A 102 12.11 22.57 -17.51
CA ARG A 102 11.31 23.76 -17.89
C ARG A 102 11.94 24.55 -19.04
N PHE A 103 13.27 24.70 -19.04
CA PHE A 103 13.97 25.34 -20.16
C PHE A 103 13.81 24.56 -21.45
N ALA A 104 13.94 23.23 -21.44
CA ALA A 104 13.70 22.39 -22.62
C ALA A 104 12.27 22.54 -23.15
N ALA A 105 11.29 22.64 -22.26
CA ALA A 105 9.89 22.85 -22.61
C ALA A 105 9.64 24.22 -23.27
N VAL A 106 10.12 25.29 -22.63
CA VAL A 106 9.98 26.67 -23.15
C VAL A 106 10.74 26.81 -24.47
N ALA A 107 11.97 26.30 -24.55
CA ALA A 107 12.76 26.30 -25.78
C ALA A 107 12.12 25.46 -26.89
N GLY A 108 11.48 24.34 -26.56
CA GLY A 108 10.69 23.53 -27.50
C GLY A 108 9.45 24.26 -28.03
N LEU A 109 8.73 24.99 -27.18
CA LEU A 109 7.61 25.84 -27.60
C LEU A 109 8.07 26.98 -28.51
N VAL A 110 9.16 27.66 -28.15
CA VAL A 110 9.76 28.71 -28.97
C VAL A 110 10.23 28.13 -30.31
N SER A 111 10.87 26.96 -30.31
CA SER A 111 11.27 26.21 -31.51
C SER A 111 10.09 25.91 -32.44
N ALA A 112 8.92 25.56 -31.88
CA ALA A 112 7.71 25.32 -32.66
C ALA A 112 7.23 26.57 -33.42
N VAL A 113 7.36 27.77 -32.81
CA VAL A 113 7.03 29.03 -33.48
C VAL A 113 7.97 29.29 -34.67
N PHE A 114 9.27 29.06 -34.50
CA PHE A 114 10.25 29.23 -35.59
C PHE A 114 10.05 28.24 -36.74
N GLN A 115 9.67 27.00 -36.44
CA GLN A 115 9.41 25.98 -37.47
C GLN A 115 8.06 26.16 -38.17
N ALA A 116 7.06 26.71 -37.48
CA ALA A 116 5.75 27.00 -38.07
C ALA A 116 5.76 28.26 -38.96
N ALA A 117 6.69 29.19 -38.73
CA ALA A 117 6.82 30.41 -39.53
C ALA A 117 7.57 30.14 -40.85
N PRO A 118 6.93 30.27 -42.03
CA PRO A 118 7.54 29.89 -43.31
C PRO A 118 8.78 30.72 -43.67
N VAL A 119 8.90 31.94 -43.16
CA VAL A 119 10.05 32.84 -43.40
C VAL A 119 11.22 32.57 -42.46
N LEU A 120 10.95 32.00 -41.28
CA LEU A 120 11.94 31.77 -40.22
C LEU A 120 12.31 30.29 -40.08
N ASN A 121 11.75 29.43 -40.94
CA ASN A 121 11.95 28.00 -40.86
C ASN A 121 13.44 27.70 -41.12
N PRO A 122 14.18 27.18 -40.13
CA PRO A 122 15.59 26.91 -40.27
C PRO A 122 15.83 25.88 -41.39
N THR A 123 16.77 26.15 -42.27
CA THR A 123 17.19 25.24 -43.36
C THR A 123 18.55 24.62 -43.04
N GLY A 124 18.75 23.35 -43.43
CA GLY A 124 20.04 22.65 -43.23
C GLY A 124 20.20 22.02 -41.84
N SER A 125 21.43 22.00 -41.31
CA SER A 125 21.78 21.35 -40.03
C SER A 125 21.15 22.00 -38.79
N THR A 126 20.75 23.27 -38.88
CA THR A 126 20.00 23.96 -37.82
C THR A 126 18.57 23.42 -37.71
N ALA A 127 17.96 23.03 -38.83
CA ALA A 127 16.61 22.47 -38.89
C ALA A 127 16.49 21.17 -38.08
N THR A 128 17.49 20.29 -38.18
CA THR A 128 17.50 19.02 -37.46
C THR A 128 17.62 19.24 -35.96
N ALA A 129 18.43 20.20 -35.52
CA ALA A 129 18.53 20.58 -34.11
C ALA A 129 17.18 21.12 -33.59
N PHE A 130 16.55 22.06 -34.29
CA PHE A 130 15.25 22.61 -33.87
C PHE A 130 14.15 21.53 -33.80
N ARG A 131 14.15 20.54 -34.69
CA ARG A 131 13.24 19.37 -34.62
C ARG A 131 13.44 18.55 -33.35
N TRP A 132 14.67 18.25 -32.96
CA TRP A 132 14.96 17.55 -31.71
C TRP A 132 14.49 18.34 -30.48
N LEU A 133 14.66 19.66 -30.51
CA LEU A 133 14.18 20.55 -29.46
C LEU A 133 12.64 20.56 -29.37
N LEU A 134 11.94 20.51 -30.52
CA LEU A 134 10.49 20.42 -30.59
C LEU A 134 9.98 19.08 -30.05
N ILE A 135 10.59 17.96 -30.45
CA ILE A 135 10.25 16.63 -29.93
C ILE A 135 10.46 16.59 -28.41
N SER A 136 11.56 17.15 -27.91
CA SER A 136 11.84 17.24 -26.47
C SER A 136 10.73 17.99 -25.71
N GLY A 137 10.33 19.17 -26.22
CA GLY A 137 9.25 19.97 -25.64
C GLY A 137 7.88 19.27 -25.71
N ALA A 138 7.56 18.62 -26.82
CA ALA A 138 6.30 17.88 -26.99
C ALA A 138 6.20 16.69 -26.02
N MET A 139 7.26 15.90 -25.88
CA MET A 139 7.32 14.78 -24.93
C MET A 139 7.19 15.24 -23.48
N TYR A 140 7.79 16.38 -23.14
CA TYR A 140 7.63 16.97 -21.82
C TYR A 140 6.20 17.45 -21.56
N LEU A 141 5.58 18.13 -22.52
CA LEU A 141 4.20 18.58 -22.39
C LEU A 141 3.25 17.38 -22.23
N GLY A 142 3.50 16.30 -22.99
CA GLY A 142 2.85 15.01 -22.80
C GLY A 142 3.03 14.47 -21.37
N ALA A 143 4.25 14.53 -20.82
CA ALA A 143 4.54 14.11 -19.44
C ALA A 143 3.75 14.93 -18.41
N VAL A 144 3.68 16.25 -18.56
CA VAL A 144 2.95 17.14 -17.64
C VAL A 144 1.44 16.87 -17.69
N VAL A 145 0.87 16.71 -18.89
CA VAL A 145 -0.55 16.35 -19.06
C VAL A 145 -0.82 14.97 -18.47
N TRP A 146 0.06 14.00 -18.73
CA TRP A 146 -0.05 12.65 -18.19
C TRP A 146 -0.03 12.64 -16.67
N PHE A 147 0.91 13.36 -16.04
CA PHE A 147 0.93 13.54 -14.58
C PHE A 147 -0.37 14.20 -14.09
N GLY A 148 -0.85 15.23 -14.78
CA GLY A 148 -2.09 15.93 -14.44
C GLY A 148 -3.33 15.04 -14.44
N LEU A 149 -3.42 14.09 -15.36
CA LEU A 149 -4.57 13.19 -15.51
C LEU A 149 -4.50 11.95 -14.62
N PHE A 150 -3.31 11.41 -14.40
CA PHE A 150 -3.15 10.08 -13.80
C PHE A 150 -2.57 10.08 -12.38
N CYS A 151 -2.00 11.20 -11.92
CA CYS A 151 -1.53 11.31 -10.54
C CYS A 151 -2.72 11.18 -9.57
N PRO A 152 -2.61 10.34 -8.53
CA PRO A 152 -3.65 10.18 -7.51
C PRO A 152 -4.08 11.53 -6.92
N LEU A 153 -5.40 11.71 -6.74
CA LEU A 153 -5.98 13.02 -6.42
C LEU A 153 -5.51 13.57 -5.07
N LEU A 154 -5.47 12.73 -4.03
CA LEU A 154 -5.05 13.14 -2.69
C LEU A 154 -3.58 13.61 -2.70
N LEU A 155 -2.68 12.83 -3.31
CA LEU A 155 -1.27 13.18 -3.49
C LEU A 155 -1.08 14.44 -4.33
N LYS A 156 -1.85 14.58 -5.42
CA LYS A 156 -1.82 15.79 -6.24
C LYS A 156 -2.24 17.03 -5.45
N GLN A 157 -3.16 16.89 -4.51
CA GLN A 157 -3.59 17.98 -3.64
C GLN A 157 -2.58 18.31 -2.56
N THR A 158 -1.98 17.32 -1.92
CA THR A 158 -0.92 17.57 -0.92
C THR A 158 0.32 18.19 -1.55
N LEU A 159 0.70 17.78 -2.77
CA LEU A 159 1.78 18.39 -3.55
C LEU A 159 1.50 19.84 -3.99
N LYS A 160 0.23 20.21 -4.18
CA LYS A 160 -0.19 21.56 -4.60
C LYS A 160 -0.61 22.45 -3.44
N SER A 161 -0.79 21.88 -2.26
CA SER A 161 -1.30 22.57 -1.07
C SER A 161 -0.39 23.74 -0.73
N LYS A 162 -0.95 24.95 -0.80
CA LYS A 162 -0.32 26.14 -0.21
C LYS A 162 -0.71 26.22 1.26
N ASP A 163 0.14 26.79 2.10
CA ASP A 163 -0.05 26.83 3.55
C ASP A 163 -1.28 27.64 4.05
N GLY A 164 -2.08 28.23 3.15
CA GLY A 164 -3.25 29.03 3.49
C GLY A 164 -4.45 28.22 4.00
N ALA A 165 -5.25 28.81 4.91
CA ALA A 165 -6.37 28.17 5.58
C ALA A 165 -7.29 27.36 4.63
N LEU A 166 -7.55 26.09 4.98
CA LEU A 166 -8.41 25.17 4.22
C LEU A 166 -9.89 25.52 4.39
N GLY A 167 -10.25 25.95 5.61
CA GLY A 167 -11.64 26.15 6.01
C GLY A 167 -12.45 24.85 6.04
N MET A 168 -13.72 24.95 6.42
CA MET A 168 -14.59 23.78 6.61
C MET A 168 -14.77 22.93 5.35
N HIS A 169 -14.86 23.57 4.17
CA HIS A 169 -15.06 22.86 2.90
C HIS A 169 -13.81 22.11 2.48
N GLY A 170 -12.62 22.72 2.64
CA GLY A 170 -11.34 22.06 2.38
C GLY A 170 -11.12 20.85 3.28
N ARG A 171 -11.43 20.96 4.58
CA ARG A 171 -11.35 19.82 5.52
C ARG A 171 -12.29 18.68 5.15
N ARG A 172 -13.55 18.98 4.82
CA ARG A 172 -14.52 17.96 4.35
C ARG A 172 -14.07 17.27 3.07
N TRP A 173 -13.49 18.04 2.15
CA TRP A 173 -12.98 17.50 0.91
C TRP A 173 -11.77 16.57 1.12
N LEU A 174 -10.78 16.98 1.93
CA LEU A 174 -9.65 16.12 2.29
C LEU A 174 -10.11 14.84 3.00
N ARG A 175 -11.09 14.95 3.90
CA ARG A 175 -11.70 13.81 4.55
C ARG A 175 -12.32 12.84 3.54
N ALA A 176 -13.09 13.34 2.58
CA ALA A 176 -13.70 12.50 1.55
C ALA A 176 -12.66 11.77 0.68
N LEU A 177 -11.53 12.43 0.38
CA LEU A 177 -10.42 11.80 -0.33
C LEU A 177 -9.74 10.71 0.49
N VAL A 178 -9.54 10.94 1.79
CA VAL A 178 -8.99 9.92 2.69
C VAL A 178 -9.96 8.75 2.86
N GLU A 179 -11.27 9.02 2.96
CA GLU A 179 -12.29 7.97 2.96
C GLU A 179 -12.26 7.15 1.66
N ASP A 180 -12.09 7.76 0.48
CA ASP A 180 -11.95 7.01 -0.78
C ASP A 180 -10.68 6.13 -0.79
N GLU A 181 -9.57 6.58 -0.17
CA GLU A 181 -8.38 5.74 -0.02
C GLU A 181 -8.58 4.59 0.96
N LEU A 182 -9.22 4.83 2.11
CA LEU A 182 -9.57 3.76 3.05
C LEU A 182 -10.54 2.75 2.42
N ARG A 183 -11.48 3.22 1.59
CA ARG A 183 -12.34 2.34 0.78
C ARG A 183 -11.52 1.37 -0.06
N ARG A 184 -10.28 1.72 -0.43
CA ARG A 184 -9.42 0.84 -1.22
C ARG A 184 -8.91 -0.38 -0.48
N TRP A 185 -8.70 -0.20 0.81
CA TRP A 185 -8.24 -1.22 1.74
C TRP A 185 -9.38 -2.08 2.28
N TRP A 186 -10.62 -1.61 2.15
CA TRP A 186 -11.78 -2.40 2.48
C TRP A 186 -11.95 -3.58 1.51
N ALA A 187 -12.15 -4.76 2.07
CA ALA A 187 -12.30 -6.00 1.33
C ALA A 187 -13.51 -6.79 1.78
N LYS A 188 -14.08 -7.51 0.82
CA LYS A 188 -15.06 -8.58 1.05
C LYS A 188 -14.38 -9.91 0.76
N ARG A 189 -14.34 -10.79 1.76
CA ARG A 189 -13.75 -12.12 1.63
C ARG A 189 -14.81 -13.18 1.90
N THR A 190 -15.09 -13.99 0.87
CA THR A 190 -15.91 -15.18 1.00
C THR A 190 -15.12 -16.26 1.73
N TRP A 191 -15.78 -16.97 2.65
CA TRP A 191 -15.19 -18.06 3.40
C TRP A 191 -16.06 -19.30 3.29
N SER A 192 -15.47 -20.43 2.91
CA SER A 192 -16.17 -21.71 2.79
C SER A 192 -15.33 -22.80 3.47
N PRO A 193 -15.30 -22.82 4.82
CA PRO A 193 -14.59 -23.84 5.56
C PRO A 193 -15.30 -25.19 5.46
N ASP A 194 -14.56 -26.30 5.66
CA ASP A 194 -15.19 -27.61 5.80
C ASP A 194 -16.07 -27.62 7.06
N PRO A 195 -17.34 -28.08 7.00
CA PRO A 195 -18.26 -28.04 8.15
C PRO A 195 -17.76 -28.78 9.38
N THR A 196 -16.90 -29.77 9.20
CA THR A 196 -16.30 -30.59 10.27
C THR A 196 -15.20 -29.86 11.05
N LEU A 197 -14.67 -28.77 10.51
CA LEU A 197 -13.62 -27.96 11.12
C LEU A 197 -14.16 -26.75 11.90
N LEU A 198 -15.49 -26.55 11.91
CA LEU A 198 -16.16 -25.45 12.59
C LEU A 198 -16.36 -25.76 14.08
N ASP A 199 -16.03 -24.80 14.95
CA ASP A 199 -16.24 -24.93 16.38
C ASP A 199 -17.64 -24.45 16.77
N LEU A 200 -18.58 -25.40 16.88
CA LEU A 200 -19.98 -25.11 17.22
C LEU A 200 -20.17 -24.57 18.65
N SER A 201 -19.13 -24.44 19.47
CA SER A 201 -19.24 -23.69 20.73
C SER A 201 -19.36 -22.19 20.47
N ARG A 202 -18.81 -21.68 19.36
CA ARG A 202 -18.78 -20.26 19.00
C ARG A 202 -20.01 -19.87 18.18
N MET A 203 -20.63 -18.74 18.55
CA MET A 203 -21.80 -18.21 17.84
C MET A 203 -21.53 -17.89 16.36
N GLU A 204 -20.32 -17.47 16.04
CA GLU A 204 -19.92 -17.07 14.70
C GLU A 204 -19.81 -18.28 13.76
N ASP A 205 -19.28 -19.40 14.25
CA ASP A 205 -19.15 -20.64 13.48
C ASP A 205 -20.52 -21.33 13.31
N LYS A 206 -21.42 -21.21 14.31
CA LYS A 206 -22.85 -21.57 14.14
C LYS A 206 -23.51 -20.76 13.02
N ALA A 207 -23.28 -19.45 12.99
CA ALA A 207 -23.84 -18.57 11.97
C ALA A 207 -23.30 -18.92 10.56
N VAL A 208 -22.00 -19.21 10.45
CA VAL A 208 -21.38 -19.69 9.21
C VAL A 208 -22.06 -20.97 8.73
N LEU A 209 -22.23 -21.95 9.61
CA LEU A 209 -22.88 -23.22 9.27
C LEU A 209 -24.32 -23.01 8.76
N ILE A 210 -25.11 -22.17 9.44
CA ILE A 210 -26.48 -21.84 9.04
C ILE A 210 -26.49 -21.16 7.66
N ILE A 211 -25.57 -20.22 7.42
CA ILE A 211 -25.46 -19.53 6.14
C ILE A 211 -25.12 -20.52 5.03
N MET A 212 -24.13 -21.39 5.25
CA MET A 212 -23.73 -22.42 4.28
C MET A 212 -24.87 -23.36 3.89
N TYR A 213 -25.68 -23.79 4.86
CA TYR A 213 -26.79 -24.71 4.58
C TYR A 213 -28.01 -24.05 3.94
N LYS A 214 -28.33 -22.79 4.27
CA LYS A 214 -29.62 -22.18 3.90
C LYS A 214 -29.53 -20.98 2.96
N TYR A 215 -28.44 -20.23 3.00
CA TYR A 215 -28.37 -18.89 2.42
C TYR A 215 -27.22 -18.70 1.41
N GLY A 216 -26.36 -19.70 1.27
CA GLY A 216 -25.27 -19.73 0.30
C GLY A 216 -23.91 -19.49 0.94
N VAL A 217 -23.09 -18.61 0.38
CA VAL A 217 -21.69 -18.44 0.78
C VAL A 217 -21.57 -17.39 1.89
N PRO A 218 -20.96 -17.71 3.05
CA PRO A 218 -20.64 -16.72 4.06
C PRO A 218 -19.53 -15.78 3.59
N ALA A 219 -19.62 -14.52 4.01
CA ALA A 219 -18.64 -13.50 3.72
C ALA A 219 -18.35 -12.65 4.95
N PHE A 220 -17.08 -12.25 5.08
CA PHE A 220 -16.64 -11.20 5.98
C PHE A 220 -16.34 -9.95 5.17
N ALA A 221 -16.65 -8.80 5.73
CA ALA A 221 -16.55 -7.52 5.04
C ALA A 221 -15.99 -6.47 6.01
N GLY A 222 -14.87 -5.85 5.67
CA GLY A 222 -14.17 -4.92 6.55
C GLY A 222 -12.74 -4.66 6.13
N PHE A 223 -11.94 -4.13 7.05
CA PHE A 223 -10.49 -4.03 6.89
C PHE A 223 -9.85 -5.36 7.26
N ASP A 224 -9.08 -5.92 6.34
CA ASP A 224 -8.29 -7.10 6.64
C ASP A 224 -7.12 -6.74 7.57
N VAL A 225 -6.41 -7.76 8.04
CA VAL A 225 -5.27 -7.56 8.95
C VAL A 225 -4.23 -6.58 8.38
N ARG A 226 -4.00 -6.65 7.07
CA ARG A 226 -2.99 -5.81 6.41
C ARG A 226 -3.42 -4.35 6.39
N ALA A 227 -4.68 -4.10 6.03
CA ALA A 227 -5.31 -2.81 6.09
C ALA A 227 -5.28 -2.24 7.51
N CYS A 228 -5.60 -3.05 8.52
CA CYS A 228 -5.55 -2.62 9.92
C CYS A 228 -4.15 -2.12 10.30
N ALA A 229 -3.12 -2.93 10.06
CA ALA A 229 -1.74 -2.57 10.37
C ALA A 229 -1.29 -1.29 9.63
N HIS A 230 -1.72 -1.12 8.38
CA HIS A 230 -1.39 0.06 7.58
C HIS A 230 -2.06 1.33 8.12
N ILE A 231 -3.31 1.20 8.59
CA ILE A 231 -4.05 2.30 9.18
C ILE A 231 -3.48 2.64 10.57
N ASP A 232 -3.15 1.64 11.37
CA ASP A 232 -2.51 1.82 12.69
C ASP A 232 -1.18 2.56 12.58
N LEU A 233 -0.33 2.18 11.62
CA LEU A 233 0.95 2.87 11.39
C LEU A 233 0.74 4.36 11.08
N ALA A 234 -0.25 4.71 10.25
CA ALA A 234 -0.55 6.11 9.94
C ALA A 234 -1.18 6.86 11.12
N LEU A 235 -1.95 6.19 11.96
CA LEU A 235 -2.45 6.78 13.21
C LEU A 235 -1.29 7.07 14.16
N ASP A 236 -0.34 6.14 14.31
CA ASP A 236 0.86 6.34 15.13
C ASP A 236 1.74 7.48 14.59
N GLU A 237 1.98 7.55 13.27
CA GLU A 237 2.70 8.67 12.65
C GLU A 237 1.98 10.01 12.88
N PHE A 238 0.66 10.02 12.76
CA PHE A 238 -0.15 11.20 13.04
C PHE A 238 -0.05 11.62 14.51
N ALA A 239 -0.17 10.66 15.43
CA ALA A 239 -0.08 10.88 16.86
C ALA A 239 1.29 11.46 17.27
N LEU A 240 2.38 10.93 16.71
CA LEU A 240 3.73 11.48 16.89
C LEU A 240 3.86 12.90 16.35
N SER A 241 3.31 13.17 15.17
CA SER A 241 3.41 14.49 14.53
C SER A 241 2.61 15.59 15.22
N GLN A 242 1.49 15.24 15.85
CA GLN A 242 0.59 16.18 16.54
C GLN A 242 0.77 16.18 18.06
N ASP A 243 1.69 15.37 18.60
CA ASP A 243 1.86 15.15 20.03
C ASP A 243 0.53 14.81 20.71
N ILE A 244 -0.11 13.75 20.20
CA ILE A 244 -1.36 13.17 20.69
C ILE A 244 -1.05 11.75 21.17
N LYS A 245 -1.62 11.31 22.29
CA LYS A 245 -1.51 9.90 22.70
C LYS A 245 -2.69 9.11 22.14
N LEU A 246 -2.39 7.91 21.67
CA LEU A 246 -3.39 6.94 21.24
C LEU A 246 -3.58 5.89 22.33
N TRP A 247 -4.83 5.55 22.59
CA TRP A 247 -5.23 4.58 23.61
C TRP A 247 -6.12 3.49 23.00
N THR A 248 -6.01 2.28 23.51
CA THR A 248 -6.86 1.14 23.15
C THR A 248 -7.45 0.50 24.41
N PRO A 249 -8.63 -0.14 24.32
CA PRO A 249 -9.17 -0.89 25.44
C PRO A 249 -8.26 -2.10 25.75
N SER A 250 -7.91 -2.29 27.02
CA SER A 250 -7.11 -3.44 27.44
C SER A 250 -7.95 -4.71 27.45
N GLU A 251 -7.49 -5.77 26.77
CA GLU A 251 -8.17 -7.07 26.75
C GLU A 251 -8.31 -7.63 28.17
N GLY A 252 -9.56 -7.85 28.61
CA GLY A 252 -9.86 -8.57 29.86
C GLY A 252 -9.91 -7.73 31.14
N SER A 253 -9.70 -6.41 31.08
CA SER A 253 -9.86 -5.53 32.25
C SER A 253 -11.01 -4.56 32.05
N GLY A 254 -12.03 -4.62 32.90
CA GLY A 254 -13.21 -3.75 32.87
C GLY A 254 -12.86 -2.27 33.00
N GLY A 255 -12.66 -1.59 31.86
CA GLY A 255 -12.52 -0.14 31.77
C GLY A 255 -11.09 0.42 31.89
N LYS A 256 -10.04 -0.39 31.78
CA LYS A 256 -8.65 0.14 31.72
C LYS A 256 -8.20 0.33 30.28
N TRP A 257 -7.54 1.44 30.03
CA TRP A 257 -6.94 1.77 28.74
C TRP A 257 -5.46 1.41 28.73
N LYS A 258 -4.99 0.87 27.61
CA LYS A 258 -3.56 0.67 27.34
C LYS A 258 -3.15 1.67 26.26
N ARG A 259 -1.89 2.11 26.28
CA ARG A 259 -1.32 2.85 25.15
C ARG A 259 -1.44 2.00 23.89
N HIS A 260 -1.96 2.60 22.82
CA HIS A 260 -1.99 1.96 21.51
C HIS A 260 -0.57 1.73 21.03
N GLU A 261 -0.34 0.55 20.46
CA GLU A 261 0.91 0.16 19.83
C GLU A 261 0.53 -0.41 18.47
N ALA A 262 1.02 0.18 17.37
CA ALA A 262 0.82 -0.41 16.06
C ALA A 262 1.32 -1.86 16.05
N GLY A 263 0.42 -2.78 15.72
CA GLY A 263 0.66 -4.20 15.89
C GLY A 263 -0.01 -5.03 14.81
N TYR A 264 0.71 -6.06 14.35
CA TYR A 264 0.16 -7.02 13.40
C TYR A 264 -0.54 -8.15 14.16
N THR A 265 -1.80 -8.41 13.82
CA THR A 265 -2.55 -9.55 14.38
C THR A 265 -2.50 -10.73 13.41
N LEU A 266 -1.93 -11.86 13.79
CA LEU A 266 -1.87 -13.01 12.90
C LEU A 266 -3.29 -13.53 12.57
N GLU A 267 -3.59 -13.64 11.28
CA GLU A 267 -4.83 -14.27 10.82
C GLU A 267 -4.76 -15.79 11.06
N GLY A 268 -5.76 -16.34 11.74
CA GLY A 268 -5.91 -17.77 11.94
C GLY A 268 -6.57 -18.48 10.75
N ASN A 269 -7.26 -19.60 11.01
CA ASN A 269 -8.00 -20.32 9.96
C ASN A 269 -9.23 -19.53 9.45
N ARG A 270 -9.75 -18.62 10.28
CA ARG A 270 -10.89 -17.77 9.96
C ARG A 270 -10.41 -16.39 9.46
N PRO A 271 -11.07 -15.81 8.44
CA PRO A 271 -10.80 -14.45 8.03
C PRO A 271 -10.99 -13.44 9.17
N LEU A 272 -9.95 -12.64 9.42
CA LEU A 272 -9.99 -11.58 10.43
C LEU A 272 -10.24 -10.24 9.73
N MET A 273 -11.49 -9.82 9.72
CA MET A 273 -11.93 -8.51 9.21
C MET A 273 -12.37 -7.66 10.40
N LYS A 274 -11.97 -6.38 10.40
CA LYS A 274 -12.26 -5.46 11.49
C LYS A 274 -12.87 -4.15 10.97
N ARG A 275 -13.55 -3.45 11.88
CA ARG A 275 -13.98 -2.05 11.73
C ARG A 275 -13.17 -1.19 12.65
N LEU A 276 -12.89 0.02 12.20
CA LEU A 276 -12.17 1.02 12.96
C LEU A 276 -13.18 1.94 13.64
N ARG A 277 -12.97 2.20 14.93
CA ARG A 277 -13.62 3.27 15.67
C ARG A 277 -12.57 4.17 16.28
N ILE A 278 -12.71 5.47 16.03
CA ILE A 278 -11.90 6.51 16.65
C ILE A 278 -12.82 7.42 17.44
N TYR A 279 -12.52 7.68 18.70
CA TYR A 279 -13.33 8.61 19.49
C TYR A 279 -12.50 9.27 20.57
N ARG A 280 -13.09 10.28 21.22
CA ARG A 280 -12.54 10.92 22.41
C ARG A 280 -13.40 10.57 23.60
N LEU A 281 -12.77 10.42 24.77
CA LEU A 281 -13.51 10.29 26.01
C LEU A 281 -14.28 11.57 26.31
N SER A 282 -15.48 11.39 26.84
CA SER A 282 -16.26 12.47 27.43
C SER A 282 -15.59 12.97 28.72
N MET A 283 -15.94 14.20 29.15
CA MET A 283 -15.39 14.76 30.41
C MET A 283 -15.70 13.85 31.62
N TYR A 284 -16.86 13.19 31.63
CA TYR A 284 -17.26 12.26 32.68
C TYR A 284 -16.39 10.98 32.70
N GLU A 285 -16.04 10.44 31.54
CA GLU A 285 -15.17 9.26 31.46
C GLU A 285 -13.70 9.58 31.80
N LEU A 286 -13.28 10.83 31.59
CA LEU A 286 -11.95 11.34 31.96
C LEU A 286 -11.81 11.50 33.49
N GLU A 287 -12.88 11.79 34.22
CA GLU A 287 -12.83 11.95 35.70
C GLU A 287 -12.36 10.67 36.41
N GLY A 288 -12.47 9.50 35.77
CA GLY A 288 -11.96 8.23 36.29
C GLY A 288 -10.59 7.81 35.75
N GLN A 289 -9.89 8.64 34.96
CA GLN A 289 -8.68 8.28 34.23
C GLN A 289 -7.62 9.39 34.29
N ASP A 290 -6.70 9.31 35.24
CA ASP A 290 -5.67 10.34 35.47
C ASP A 290 -4.64 10.48 34.33
N GLU A 291 -4.45 9.45 33.50
CA GLU A 291 -3.41 9.42 32.47
C GLU A 291 -3.85 9.96 31.10
N ILE A 292 -5.17 10.04 30.86
CA ILE A 292 -5.76 10.33 29.54
C ILE A 292 -6.17 11.80 29.49
N SER A 293 -5.76 12.48 28.41
CA SER A 293 -6.15 13.86 28.16
C SER A 293 -7.34 13.96 27.21
N LYS A 294 -8.07 15.08 27.25
CA LYS A 294 -9.13 15.41 26.29
C LYS A 294 -8.65 15.48 24.84
N LYS A 295 -7.36 15.75 24.63
CA LYS A 295 -6.74 15.80 23.29
C LYS A 295 -6.48 14.40 22.73
N ASP A 296 -6.37 13.40 23.61
CA ASP A 296 -6.02 12.03 23.24
C ASP A 296 -7.15 11.35 22.47
N LEU A 297 -6.78 10.36 21.65
CA LEU A 297 -7.73 9.59 20.85
C LEU A 297 -7.74 8.15 21.31
N ILE A 298 -8.94 7.56 21.33
CA ILE A 298 -9.12 6.14 21.51
C ILE A 298 -9.29 5.52 20.13
N VAL A 299 -8.55 4.44 19.91
CA VAL A 299 -8.58 3.62 18.69
C VAL A 299 -9.05 2.23 19.06
N GLU A 300 -10.13 1.79 18.45
CA GLU A 300 -10.72 0.48 18.70
C GLU A 300 -10.96 -0.26 17.37
N TRP A 301 -10.58 -1.53 17.37
CA TRP A 301 -10.74 -2.42 16.24
C TRP A 301 -11.76 -3.51 16.54
N ASP A 302 -12.98 -3.31 16.06
CA ASP A 302 -14.09 -4.22 16.28
C ASP A 302 -14.07 -5.37 15.27
N ARG A 303 -14.15 -6.61 15.74
CA ARG A 303 -14.29 -7.77 14.85
C ARG A 303 -15.63 -7.73 14.13
N VAL A 304 -15.60 -7.92 12.80
CA VAL A 304 -16.83 -7.98 12.02
C VAL A 304 -17.41 -9.40 12.05
N GLY A 305 -18.71 -9.49 12.31
CA GLY A 305 -19.46 -10.73 12.21
C GLY A 305 -19.53 -11.27 10.78
N VAL A 306 -19.94 -12.53 10.65
CA VAL A 306 -20.22 -13.15 9.36
C VAL A 306 -21.56 -12.67 8.80
N ASP A 307 -21.64 -12.45 7.50
CA ASP A 307 -22.89 -12.15 6.80
C ASP A 307 -22.99 -12.96 5.49
N ILE A 308 -24.14 -12.91 4.84
CA ILE A 308 -24.41 -13.63 3.60
C ILE A 308 -23.78 -12.86 2.44
N SER A 309 -22.98 -13.53 1.60
CA SER A 309 -22.21 -12.88 0.55
C SER A 309 -23.05 -11.97 -0.35
N HIS A 310 -24.22 -12.38 -0.84
CA HIS A 310 -25.00 -11.51 -1.73
C HIS A 310 -25.65 -10.30 -1.04
N ARG A 311 -25.68 -10.25 0.30
CA ARG A 311 -26.18 -9.10 1.08
C ARG A 311 -25.08 -8.10 1.45
N THR A 312 -23.84 -8.58 1.56
CA THR A 312 -22.70 -7.70 1.83
C THR A 312 -22.44 -6.76 0.66
N PRO A 313 -22.33 -5.44 0.91
CA PRO A 313 -22.13 -4.45 -0.14
C PRO A 313 -20.83 -4.72 -0.88
N THR A 314 -20.78 -4.32 -2.15
CA THR A 314 -19.51 -4.25 -2.88
C THR A 314 -18.80 -2.96 -2.51
N ARG A 315 -17.48 -2.94 -2.68
CA ARG A 315 -16.63 -1.76 -2.42
C ARG A 315 -17.14 -0.47 -3.09
N GLY A 316 -17.80 -0.58 -4.24
CA GLY A 316 -18.39 0.55 -4.96
C GLY A 316 -19.56 1.23 -4.21
N ALA A 317 -20.33 0.46 -3.44
CA ALA A 317 -21.52 0.92 -2.72
C ALA A 317 -21.26 1.12 -1.21
N LEU A 318 -19.98 1.13 -0.80
CA LEU A 318 -19.59 1.22 0.60
C LEU A 318 -19.64 2.66 1.12
N HIS A 319 -20.32 2.85 2.25
CA HIS A 319 -20.16 4.04 3.08
C HIS A 319 -19.08 3.80 4.14
N VAL A 320 -17.87 4.29 3.87
CA VAL A 320 -16.69 4.08 4.72
C VAL A 320 -16.91 4.55 6.15
N GLY A 321 -17.69 5.63 6.35
CA GLY A 321 -18.00 6.14 7.68
C GLY A 321 -18.72 5.15 8.62
N ARG A 322 -19.28 4.03 8.10
CA ARG A 322 -19.83 2.94 8.92
C ARG A 322 -18.77 1.93 9.39
N ASP A 323 -17.72 1.75 8.60
CA ASP A 323 -16.65 0.78 8.90
C ASP A 323 -15.38 1.45 9.45
N ALA A 324 -15.24 2.77 9.29
CA ALA A 324 -14.23 3.63 9.90
C ALA A 324 -14.92 4.84 10.55
N GLU A 325 -15.49 4.61 11.73
CA GLU A 325 -16.21 5.63 12.50
C GLU A 325 -15.24 6.62 13.16
N GLY A 326 -15.63 7.88 13.23
CA GLY A 326 -14.90 8.90 13.98
C GLY A 326 -13.65 9.48 13.33
N LEU A 327 -13.43 9.19 12.03
CA LEU A 327 -12.41 9.90 11.22
C LEU A 327 -12.53 11.42 11.31
N THR A 328 -13.73 11.96 11.59
CA THR A 328 -13.96 13.39 11.89
C THR A 328 -12.96 14.00 12.85
N HIS A 329 -12.53 13.25 13.86
CA HIS A 329 -11.63 13.73 14.90
C HIS A 329 -10.23 14.07 14.36
N LEU A 330 -9.83 13.47 13.23
CA LEU A 330 -8.58 13.73 12.53
C LEU A 330 -8.65 14.95 11.58
N PHE A 331 -9.85 15.50 11.37
CA PHE A 331 -10.11 16.64 10.46
C PHE A 331 -10.84 17.79 11.16
N GLU A 332 -10.72 17.90 12.49
CA GLU A 332 -11.35 18.98 13.26
C GLU A 332 -10.72 20.34 12.94
N ASN A 333 -9.39 20.37 12.80
CA ASN A 333 -8.62 21.58 12.51
C ASN A 333 -7.82 21.44 11.21
N ASP A 334 -7.39 22.57 10.66
CA ASP A 334 -6.67 22.62 9.39
C ASP A 334 -5.29 21.94 9.47
N ALA A 335 -4.60 22.06 10.62
CA ALA A 335 -3.32 21.41 10.85
C ALA A 335 -3.46 19.88 10.84
N ASP A 336 -4.38 19.35 11.67
CA ASP A 336 -4.65 17.91 11.77
C ASP A 336 -5.05 17.32 10.41
N ALA A 337 -5.98 17.99 9.72
CA ALA A 337 -6.46 17.59 8.40
C ALA A 337 -5.32 17.49 7.38
N ARG A 338 -4.41 18.47 7.36
CA ARG A 338 -3.24 18.44 6.46
C ARG A 338 -2.27 17.33 6.81
N THR A 339 -1.96 17.19 8.09
CA THR A 339 -0.98 16.20 8.53
C THR A 339 -1.45 14.79 8.23
N PHE A 340 -2.69 14.45 8.62
CA PHE A 340 -3.24 13.12 8.34
C PHE A 340 -3.41 12.86 6.85
N SER A 341 -3.93 13.84 6.08
CA SER A 341 -4.04 13.69 4.62
C SER A 341 -2.69 13.56 3.93
N THR A 342 -1.62 14.17 4.45
CA THR A 342 -0.26 14.04 3.91
C THR A 342 0.31 12.66 4.16
N ILE A 343 0.10 12.10 5.36
CA ILE A 343 0.48 10.73 5.70
C ILE A 343 -0.20 9.74 4.75
N VAL A 344 -1.53 9.83 4.62
CA VAL A 344 -2.33 8.96 3.74
C VAL A 344 -1.98 9.18 2.25
N ALA A 345 -1.66 10.40 1.83
CA ALA A 345 -1.21 10.69 0.47
C ALA A 345 0.10 9.96 0.14
N GLY A 346 0.99 9.79 1.11
CA GLY A 346 2.24 9.04 0.96
C GLY A 346 2.01 7.61 0.46
N TRP A 347 0.87 7.00 0.82
CA TRP A 347 0.48 5.66 0.37
C TRP A 347 0.27 5.57 -1.14
N GLN A 348 -0.09 6.69 -1.76
CA GLN A 348 -0.37 6.76 -3.19
C GLN A 348 0.89 6.93 -4.03
N ASP A 349 2.05 7.21 -3.42
CA ASP A 349 3.27 7.56 -4.13
C ASP A 349 3.76 6.45 -5.07
N THR A 350 3.46 5.20 -4.75
CA THR A 350 3.78 4.03 -5.58
C THR A 350 2.61 3.42 -6.35
N MET A 351 1.43 4.04 -6.33
CA MET A 351 0.28 3.52 -7.06
C MET A 351 0.45 3.60 -8.59
N HIS A 352 -0.28 2.76 -9.31
CA HIS A 352 -0.36 2.75 -10.77
C HIS A 352 1.02 2.66 -11.45
N PRO A 353 1.78 1.57 -11.22
CA PRO A 353 3.16 1.44 -11.68
C PRO A 353 3.29 1.56 -13.20
N LEU A 354 2.33 1.01 -13.96
CA LEU A 354 2.32 1.16 -15.42
C LEU A 354 2.19 2.61 -15.86
N ARG A 355 1.37 3.41 -15.18
CA ARG A 355 1.19 4.84 -15.50
C ARG A 355 2.44 5.63 -15.14
N ARG A 356 3.10 5.30 -14.02
CA ARG A 356 4.41 5.85 -13.64
C ARG A 356 5.48 5.48 -14.67
N LEU A 357 5.49 4.26 -15.18
CA LEU A 357 6.45 3.80 -16.17
C LEU A 357 6.34 4.58 -17.49
N VAL A 358 5.11 4.84 -17.96
CA VAL A 358 4.88 5.71 -19.12
C VAL A 358 5.40 7.11 -18.86
N LEU A 359 5.13 7.67 -17.67
CA LEU A 359 5.63 9.00 -17.30
C LEU A 359 7.16 9.06 -17.26
N PHE A 360 7.82 8.04 -16.70
CA PHE A 360 9.27 7.88 -16.75
C PHE A 360 9.77 7.85 -18.20
N GLY A 361 9.13 7.06 -19.06
CA GLY A 361 9.47 6.96 -20.46
C GLY A 361 9.39 8.30 -21.18
N LEU A 362 8.34 9.09 -20.93
CA LEU A 362 8.17 10.43 -21.52
C LEU A 362 9.28 11.40 -21.08
N TYR A 363 9.64 11.41 -19.80
CA TYR A 363 10.76 12.23 -19.31
C TYR A 363 12.10 11.80 -19.90
N LEU A 364 12.37 10.50 -19.97
CA LEU A 364 13.60 9.98 -20.57
C LEU A 364 13.69 10.28 -22.07
N ALA A 365 12.59 10.12 -22.81
CA ALA A 365 12.52 10.47 -24.22
C ALA A 365 12.72 11.97 -24.45
N SER A 366 12.13 12.82 -23.61
CA SER A 366 12.34 14.27 -23.64
C SER A 366 13.80 14.64 -23.39
N LEU A 367 14.45 14.03 -22.40
CA LEU A 367 15.87 14.24 -22.10
C LEU A 367 16.77 13.75 -23.24
N PHE A 368 16.49 12.57 -23.79
CA PHE A 368 17.24 12.02 -24.92
C PHE A 368 17.16 12.94 -26.14
N ALA A 369 15.95 13.38 -26.50
CA ALA A 369 15.76 14.34 -27.59
C ALA A 369 16.50 15.66 -27.33
N PHE A 370 16.52 16.15 -26.08
CA PHE A 370 17.29 17.34 -25.72
C PHE A 370 18.81 17.13 -25.86
N LEU A 371 19.33 15.96 -25.49
CA LEU A 371 20.74 15.63 -25.71
C LEU A 371 21.07 15.57 -27.20
N CYS A 372 20.20 14.97 -28.02
CA CYS A 372 20.36 14.98 -29.48
C CYS A 372 20.37 16.41 -30.05
N PHE A 373 19.56 17.31 -29.50
CA PHE A 373 19.62 18.75 -29.84
C PHE A 373 20.99 19.34 -29.51
N ILE A 374 21.52 19.14 -28.30
CA ILE A 374 22.84 19.65 -27.90
C ILE A 374 23.93 19.10 -28.82
N VAL A 375 23.95 17.80 -29.09
CA VAL A 375 24.93 17.18 -29.99
C VAL A 375 24.83 17.76 -31.40
N SER A 376 23.61 17.97 -31.91
CA SER A 376 23.38 18.59 -33.22
C SER A 376 23.88 20.03 -33.27
N GLN A 377 23.69 20.80 -32.19
CA GLN A 377 24.19 22.17 -32.07
C GLN A 377 25.72 22.22 -32.01
N VAL A 378 26.35 21.36 -31.20
CA VAL A 378 27.81 21.26 -31.13
C VAL A 378 28.40 20.87 -32.48
N HIS A 379 27.78 19.92 -33.18
CA HIS A 379 28.22 19.51 -34.51
C HIS A 379 28.10 20.65 -35.54
N ALA A 380 26.99 21.40 -35.53
CA ALA A 380 26.81 22.56 -36.40
C ALA A 380 27.85 23.66 -36.13
N VAL A 381 28.16 23.94 -34.85
CA VAL A 381 29.18 24.91 -34.45
C VAL A 381 30.58 24.43 -34.83
N ALA A 382 30.90 23.16 -34.63
CA ALA A 382 32.19 22.59 -34.99
C ALA A 382 32.44 22.63 -36.51
N HIS A 383 31.42 22.36 -37.33
CA HIS A 383 31.50 22.54 -38.78
C HIS A 383 31.60 24.00 -39.21
N GLY A 384 31.01 24.93 -38.46
CA GLY A 384 31.13 26.37 -38.73
C GLY A 384 32.48 26.98 -38.31
N LEU A 385 33.19 26.37 -37.36
CA LEU A 385 34.48 26.83 -36.85
C LEU A 385 35.70 26.25 -37.58
N LEU A 386 35.53 25.18 -38.36
CA LEU A 386 36.55 24.62 -39.25
C LEU A 386 36.24 25.03 -40.70
N PRO A 387 36.67 26.22 -41.16
CA PRO A 387 36.63 26.53 -42.58
C PRO A 387 37.66 25.63 -43.30
N LEU A 388 37.20 24.86 -44.28
CA LEU A 388 38.03 24.33 -45.35
C LEU A 388 38.43 25.48 -46.30
#